data_AF-X1JXB9-F1
#
_entry.id   AF-X1JXB9-F1
#
_cell.length_a   1.000
_cell.length_b   1.000
_cell.length_c   1.000
_cell.angle_alpha   90.00
_cell.angle_beta   90.00
_cell.angle_gamma   90.00
#
_symmetry.space_group_name_H-M   'P 1'
#
loop_
_entity.id
_entity.type
_entity.pdbx_description
1 polymer ?
#
loop_
_entity_poly.entity_id
_entity_poly.type
_entity_poly.pdbx_seq_one_letter_code
_entity_poly.pdbx_strand_id
1 'polypeptide(L)' 'MLNILAVGPHPDDVELGMGGSILKFTEAGHQVTIVDLTDGEPTPHGDPET' A
#
# COMPACT_ATOMS: atom_id res chain seq x y z
N MET A 1 6.23 -20.55 0.59
CA MET A 1 6.49 -19.10 0.62
C MET A 1 6.05 -18.51 -0.70
N LEU A 2 5.11 -17.57 -0.68
CA LEU A 2 4.63 -16.87 -1.88
C LEU A 2 5.16 -15.43 -1.87
N ASN A 3 5.30 -14.86 -3.07
CA ASN A 3 5.54 -13.45 -3.26
C ASN A 3 4.24 -12.81 -3.74
N ILE A 4 3.76 -11.82 -2.99
CA ILE A 4 2.48 -11.16 -3.23
C ILE A 4 2.77 -9.69 -3.52
N LEU A 5 2.25 -9.20 -4.63
CA LEU A 5 2.34 -7.78 -5.01
C LEU A 5 0.97 -7.14 -4.81
N ALA A 6 0.90 -6.14 -3.94
CA ALA A 6 -0.28 -5.30 -3.75
C ALA A 6 -0.01 -3.93 -4.38
N VAL A 7 -0.92 -3.47 -5.25
CA VAL A 7 -0.73 -2.22 -6.01
C VAL A 7 -1.86 -1.26 -5.65
N GLY A 8 -1.49 -0.05 -5.19
CA GLY A 8 -2.40 1.03 -4.84
C GLY A 8 -2.13 2.29 -5.67
N PRO A 9 -3.15 3.11 -5.96
CA PRO A 9 -2.91 4.37 -6.66
C PRO A 9 -2.13 5.39 -5.81
N HIS A 10 -2.39 5.46 -4.50
CA HIS A 10 -1.71 6.37 -3.58
C HIS A 10 -1.25 5.62 -2.31
N PRO A 11 -0.31 6.18 -1.53
CA PRO A 11 0.04 5.64 -0.22
C PRO A 11 -1.18 5.70 0.68
N ASP A 12 -1.48 4.60 1.40
CA ASP A 12 -2.66 4.33 2.24
C ASP A 12 -3.74 3.42 1.64
N ASP A 13 -3.91 3.41 0.31
CA ASP A 13 -5.01 2.70 -0.34
C ASP A 13 -4.93 1.18 -0.10
N VAL A 14 -3.71 0.64 -0.14
CA VAL A 14 -3.44 -0.78 0.07
C VAL A 14 -3.63 -1.16 1.55
N GLU A 15 -3.23 -0.31 2.48
CA GLU A 15 -3.41 -0.52 3.90
C GLU A 15 -4.90 -0.50 4.27
N LEU A 16 -5.66 0.46 3.73
CA LEU A 16 -7.09 0.60 3.93
C LEU A 16 -7.88 -0.59 3.36
N GLY A 17 -7.58 -0.99 2.12
CA GLY A 17 -8.29 -2.06 1.44
C GLY A 17 -7.88 -3.47 1.87
N MET A 18 -6.62 -3.63 2.27
CA MET A 18 -5.96 -4.95 2.32
C MET A 18 -5.21 -5.21 3.63
N GLY A 19 -5.14 -4.27 4.57
CA GLY A 19 -4.22 -4.35 5.73
C GLY A 19 -4.35 -5.65 6.54
N GLY A 20 -5.59 -6.09 6.80
CA GLY A 20 -5.82 -7.37 7.48
C GLY A 20 -5.38 -8.59 6.67
N SER A 21 -5.52 -8.56 5.34
CA SER A 21 -5.02 -9.63 4.46
C SER A 21 -3.50 -9.65 4.43
N ILE A 22 -2.85 -8.48 4.37
CA ILE A 22 -1.38 -8.36 4.41
C ILE A 22 -0.85 -8.96 5.70
N LEU A 23 -1.41 -8.60 6.85
CA LEU A 23 -1.04 -9.18 8.15
C LEU A 23 -1.15 -10.72 8.13
N LYS A 24 -2.28 -11.25 7.65
CA LYS A 24 -2.49 -12.69 7.56
C LYS A 24 -1.41 -13.38 6.71
N PHE A 25 -1.04 -12.79 5.58
CA PHE A 25 -0.03 -13.39 4.68
C PHE A 25 1.39 -13.27 5.24
N THR A 26 1.74 -12.17 5.89
CA THR A 26 3.05 -12.02 6.52
C THR A 26 3.21 -12.94 7.71
N GLU A 27 2.18 -13.12 8.55
CA GLU A 27 2.16 -14.12 9.64
C GLU A 27 2.30 -15.56 9.12
N ALA A 28 1.75 -15.86 7.94
CA ALA A 28 1.93 -17.14 7.25
C ALA A 28 3.31 -17.30 6.59
N GLY A 29 4.23 -16.34 6.77
CA GLY A 29 5.59 -16.37 6.25
C GLY A 29 5.67 -16.11 4.74
N HIS A 30 4.71 -15.38 4.16
CA HIS A 30 4.78 -14.91 2.78
C HIS A 30 5.44 -13.53 2.70
N GLN A 31 6.08 -13.25 1.57
CA GLN A 31 6.60 -11.91 1.29
C GLN A 31 5.52 -11.11 0.58
N VAL A 32 5.23 -9.92 1.10
CA VAL A 32 4.31 -8.96 0.50
C VAL A 32 5.09 -7.71 0.12
N THR A 33 4.94 -7.25 -1.11
CA THR A 33 5.46 -5.99 -1.61
C THR A 33 4.30 -5.07 -1.94
N ILE A 34 4.32 -3.85 -1.42
CA ILE A 34 3.38 -2.79 -1.77
C ILE A 34 4.03 -1.92 -2.84
N VAL A 35 3.24 -1.55 -3.85
CA VAL A 35 3.62 -0.57 -4.87
C VAL A 35 2.56 0.51 -4.92
N ASP A 36 2.97 1.71 -4.56
CA ASP A 36 2.20 2.93 -4.74
C ASP A 36 2.55 3.51 -6.11
N LEU A 37 1.53 3.78 -6.93
CA LEU A 37 1.73 4.31 -8.29
C LEU A 37 2.08 5.79 -8.30
N THR A 38 1.67 6.51 -7.26
CA THR A 38 1.90 7.94 -7.06
C THR A 38 2.30 8.19 -5.61
N ASP A 39 2.75 9.40 -5.30
CA ASP A 39 3.00 9.85 -3.92
C ASP A 39 1.72 10.31 -3.21
N GLY A 40 0.57 10.33 -3.89
CA GLY A 40 -0.70 10.78 -3.32
C GLY A 40 -0.97 12.27 -3.48
N GLU A 41 -0.05 13.05 -4.05
CA GLU A 41 -0.15 14.50 -4.10
C GLU A 41 -0.37 15.03 -5.53
N PRO A 42 -0.98 16.23 -5.70
CA PRO A 42 -1.56 17.08 -4.64
C PRO A 42 -2.90 16.54 -4.12
N THR A 43 -3.19 16.80 -2.85
CA THR A 43 -4.51 16.57 -2.23
C THR A 43 -5.34 17.85 -2.21
N PRO A 44 -6.67 17.79 -1.93
CA PRO A 44 -7.48 19.00 -1.76
C PRO A 44 -7.01 19.95 -0.65
N HIS A 45 -6.09 19.51 0.21
CA HIS A 45 -5.65 20.22 1.41
C HIS A 45 -4.13 20.39 1.54
N GLY A 46 -3.35 19.94 0.55
CA GLY A 46 -1.90 20.00 0.59
C GLY A 46 -1.30 19.71 -0.78
N ASP A 47 -0.04 20.11 -0.94
CA ASP A 47 0.80 19.74 -2.06
C ASP A 47 2.26 19.63 -1.57
N PRO A 48 3.20 19.12 -2.39
CA PRO A 48 4.58 18.93 -1.96
C PRO A 48 5.39 20.23 -1.80
N GLU A 49 4.91 21.35 -2.35
CA GLU A 49 5.65 22.63 -2.41
C GLU A 49 5.33 23.57 -1.25
N THR A 50 4.09 23.54 -0.72
CA THR A 50 3.60 24.46 0.32
C THR A 50 3.34 23.80 1.67
#